data_AF-A0A8H5N0B2-F1
#
_entry.id   AF-A0A8H5N0B2-F1
#
_cell.length_a   1.000
_cell.length_b   1.000
_cell.length_c   1.000
_cell.angle_alpha   90.00
_cell.angle_beta   90.00
_cell.angle_gamma   90.00
#
_symmetry.space_group_name_H-M   'P 1'
#
loop_
_entity.id
_entity.type
_entity.pdbx_description
1 polymer ?
#
loop_
_entity_poly.entity_id
_entity_poly.type
_entity_poly.pdbx_seq_one_letter_code
_entity_poly.pdbx_strand_id
1 'polypeptide(L)'
;MAQQTGTGILCPPLDDTYRRSLDDIIIKMSPLTSRAEKLLAGPSPPVLELLELQRDLLAIDDEITYWAYDRPPSWNPEVVGEVWIDPAISDEATFYCTGPVEKYFDIYVAAAWNSWRSIHVIYLDHLIHIANSLGQYELVPLYKERIDDLAAGIKASIPFHLYQDVATYIQQANAGNPFVHSDRLVGGLLLLHPMYALARCTIVDGATRKYISKTLRGIGDEMGIRHAIILADGLQLDMQGPSSMQSSKITFIDALDGHFLITASMMLEPR
;
A
#
# COMPACT_ATOMS: atom_id res chain seq x y z
N MET A 1 21.98 -20.29 -33.32
CA MET A 1 22.00 -20.16 -31.86
C MET A 1 20.90 -19.18 -31.50
N ALA A 2 19.76 -19.68 -31.00
CA ALA A 2 18.67 -18.85 -30.55
C ALA A 2 18.25 -19.37 -29.18
N GLN A 3 18.64 -18.64 -28.15
CA GLN A 3 18.18 -18.84 -26.78
C GLN A 3 17.77 -17.45 -26.29
N GLN A 4 16.54 -17.06 -26.63
CA GLN A 4 15.85 -15.97 -25.97
C GLN A 4 14.97 -16.61 -24.90
N THR A 5 15.36 -16.47 -23.64
CA THR A 5 14.50 -16.76 -22.49
C THR A 5 14.89 -15.85 -21.34
N GLY A 6 13.96 -14.95 -20.95
CA GLY A 6 14.04 -14.14 -19.74
C GLY A 6 13.64 -12.67 -19.92
N THR A 7 12.43 -12.37 -20.38
CA THR A 7 11.86 -11.01 -20.38
C THR A 7 10.68 -10.98 -19.42
N GLY A 8 10.94 -10.69 -18.15
CA GLY A 8 9.93 -10.54 -17.11
C GLY A 8 10.37 -9.52 -16.08
N ILE A 9 9.44 -8.69 -15.62
CA ILE A 9 9.64 -7.56 -14.69
C ILE A 9 10.14 -7.98 -13.29
N LEU A 10 10.03 -9.26 -12.96
CA LEU A 10 10.53 -9.90 -11.74
C LEU A 10 11.75 -10.81 -11.97
N CYS A 11 12.23 -10.91 -13.20
CA CYS A 11 13.60 -11.37 -13.42
C CYS A 11 14.55 -10.19 -13.23
N PRO A 12 15.78 -10.41 -12.73
CA PRO A 12 16.80 -9.40 -12.86
C PRO A 12 16.87 -9.00 -14.35
N PRO A 13 17.00 -7.71 -14.67
CA PRO A 13 17.16 -7.28 -16.05
C PRO A 13 18.28 -8.10 -16.71
N LEU A 14 18.19 -8.28 -18.03
CA LEU A 14 19.27 -8.88 -18.83
C LEU A 14 20.60 -8.11 -18.71
N ASP A 15 20.56 -6.90 -18.13
CA ASP A 15 21.71 -6.13 -17.68
C ASP A 15 22.13 -6.51 -16.26
N ASP A 16 23.43 -6.68 -16.04
CA ASP A 16 24.12 -6.96 -14.77
C ASP A 16 23.91 -5.89 -13.65
N THR A 17 22.97 -4.96 -13.81
CA THR A 17 22.65 -3.97 -12.79
C THR A 17 21.74 -4.56 -11.72
N TYR A 18 22.29 -4.76 -10.52
CA TYR A 18 21.53 -5.17 -9.33
C TYR A 18 20.33 -4.24 -9.12
N ARG A 19 19.13 -4.83 -9.05
CA ARG A 19 17.88 -4.14 -8.72
C ARG A 19 17.24 -4.83 -7.53
N ARG A 20 16.84 -4.06 -6.52
CA ARG A 20 16.08 -4.60 -5.39
C ARG A 20 14.78 -5.23 -5.90
N SER A 21 14.55 -6.48 -5.52
CA SER A 21 13.35 -7.25 -5.87
C SER A 21 12.27 -7.02 -4.81
N LEU A 22 11.03 -6.81 -5.26
CA LEU A 22 9.90 -6.69 -4.34
C LEU A 22 9.59 -8.05 -3.69
N ASP A 23 9.76 -9.16 -4.42
CA ASP A 23 9.53 -10.50 -3.90
C ASP A 23 10.52 -10.85 -2.78
N ASP A 24 11.80 -10.50 -2.95
CA ASP A 24 12.81 -10.73 -1.92
C ASP A 24 12.50 -9.93 -0.65
N ILE A 25 12.04 -8.68 -0.81
CA ILE A 25 11.60 -7.84 0.30
C ILE A 25 10.43 -8.52 1.04
N ILE A 26 9.42 -9.03 0.32
CA ILE A 26 8.27 -9.69 0.92
C ILE A 26 8.68 -10.95 1.67
N ILE A 27 9.51 -11.79 1.05
CA ILE A 27 10.01 -13.03 1.65
C ILE A 27 10.76 -12.73 2.95
N LYS A 28 11.58 -11.67 2.98
CA LYS A 28 12.30 -11.23 4.18
C LYS A 28 11.37 -10.60 5.22
N MET A 29 10.38 -9.81 4.79
CA MET A 29 9.43 -9.12 5.67
C MET A 29 8.47 -10.08 6.37
N SER A 30 8.01 -11.12 5.68
CA SER A 30 7.03 -12.09 6.20
C SER A 30 7.33 -12.62 7.62
N PRO A 31 8.50 -13.26 7.88
CA PRO A 31 8.82 -13.77 9.21
C PRO A 31 9.02 -12.64 10.25
N LEU A 32 9.47 -11.46 9.82
CA LEU A 32 9.66 -10.31 10.71
C LEU A 32 8.32 -9.72 11.15
N THR A 33 7.36 -9.60 10.23
CA THR A 33 5.99 -9.18 10.51
C THR A 33 5.30 -10.15 11.46
N SER A 34 5.38 -11.47 11.22
CA SER A 34 4.80 -12.45 12.16
C SER A 34 5.43 -12.38 13.55
N ARG A 35 6.74 -12.15 13.64
CA ARG A 35 7.44 -11.97 14.92
C ARG A 35 7.03 -10.67 15.61
N ALA A 36 6.92 -9.57 14.88
CA ALA A 36 6.44 -8.29 15.38
C ALA A 36 5.02 -8.41 15.92
N GLU A 37 4.12 -9.08 15.18
CA GLU A 37 2.75 -9.29 15.61
C GLU A 37 2.68 -10.05 16.94
N LYS A 38 3.43 -11.15 17.06
CA LYS A 38 3.48 -11.96 18.27
C LYS A 38 4.06 -11.21 19.46
N LEU A 39 5.15 -10.48 19.27
CA LEU A 39 5.81 -9.76 20.37
C LEU A 39 4.97 -8.57 20.86
N LEU A 40 4.46 -7.76 19.92
CA LEU A 40 3.72 -6.54 20.23
C LEU A 40 2.28 -6.78 20.68
N ALA A 41 1.76 -8.00 20.57
CA ALA A 41 0.45 -8.36 21.12
C ALA A 41 0.44 -8.43 22.67
N GLY A 42 1.61 -8.60 23.30
CA GLY A 42 1.73 -8.64 24.76
C GLY A 42 1.81 -7.23 25.38
N PRO A 43 1.30 -7.03 26.61
CA PRO A 43 1.36 -5.72 27.28
C PRO A 43 2.77 -5.32 27.74
N SER A 44 3.71 -6.28 27.81
CA SER A 44 5.09 -6.03 28.21
C SER A 44 6.02 -6.97 27.42
N PRO A 45 6.33 -6.64 26.16
CA PRO A 45 7.24 -7.41 25.33
C PRO A 45 8.66 -7.43 25.92
N PRO A 46 9.38 -8.57 25.87
CA PRO A 46 10.76 -8.66 26.36
C PRO A 46 11.70 -7.71 25.59
N VAL A 47 12.41 -6.84 26.32
CA VAL A 47 13.28 -5.80 25.74
C VAL A 47 14.35 -6.39 24.81
N LEU A 48 14.98 -7.52 25.20
CA LEU A 48 16.00 -8.17 24.38
C LEU A 48 15.43 -8.65 23.03
N GLU A 49 14.24 -9.26 23.04
CA GLU A 49 13.58 -9.75 21.82
C GLU A 49 13.14 -8.61 20.90
N LEU A 50 12.75 -7.47 21.48
CA LEU A 50 12.45 -6.25 20.73
C LEU A 50 13.68 -5.64 20.09
N LEU A 51 14.81 -5.58 20.80
CA LEU A 51 16.08 -5.07 20.26
C LEU A 51 16.59 -5.96 19.12
N GLU A 52 16.48 -7.27 19.26
CA GLU A 52 16.80 -8.21 18.19
C GLU A 52 15.89 -8.03 16.98
N LEU A 53 14.57 -7.94 17.18
CA LEU A 53 13.63 -7.68 16.09
C LEU A 53 13.91 -6.33 15.40
N GLN A 54 14.19 -5.28 16.16
CA GLN A 54 14.56 -3.98 15.62
C GLN A 54 15.80 -4.08 14.72
N ARG A 55 16.86 -4.75 15.20
CA ARG A 55 18.08 -4.97 14.42
C ARG A 55 17.78 -5.74 13.12
N ASP A 56 16.96 -6.78 13.20
CA ASP A 56 16.65 -7.63 12.05
C ASP A 56 15.77 -6.87 11.02
N LEU A 57 14.86 -5.99 11.47
CA LEU A 57 14.12 -5.06 10.60
C LEU A 57 15.05 -4.03 9.95
N LEU A 58 15.95 -3.42 10.70
CA LEU A 58 16.90 -2.45 10.17
C LEU A 58 17.89 -3.07 9.16
N ALA A 59 18.13 -4.38 9.24
CA ALA A 59 19.00 -5.08 8.28
C ALA A 59 18.45 -5.12 6.85
N ILE A 60 17.15 -4.87 6.66
CA ILE A 60 16.48 -4.83 5.35
C ILE A 60 16.01 -3.42 4.97
N ASP A 61 16.37 -2.39 5.76
CA ASP A 61 15.96 -1.00 5.54
C ASP A 61 16.36 -0.49 4.16
N ASP A 62 17.62 -0.71 3.76
CA ASP A 62 18.14 -0.27 2.47
C ASP A 62 17.37 -0.87 1.29
N GLU A 63 16.86 -2.09 1.45
CA GLU A 63 16.16 -2.82 0.40
C GLU A 63 14.74 -2.26 0.23
N ILE A 64 14.06 -1.98 1.35
CA ILE A 64 12.73 -1.37 1.35
C ILE A 64 12.82 0.09 0.94
N THR A 65 13.66 0.89 1.58
CA THR A 65 13.74 2.35 1.40
C THR A 65 14.09 2.73 -0.04
N TYR A 66 15.01 2.00 -0.66
CA TYR A 66 15.56 2.38 -1.96
C TYR A 66 14.98 1.63 -3.17
N TRP A 67 14.02 0.70 -2.99
CA TRP A 67 13.42 -0.04 -4.10
C TRP A 67 12.90 0.87 -5.23
N ALA A 68 12.27 1.99 -4.86
CA ALA A 68 11.73 2.99 -5.78
C ALA A 68 12.79 3.62 -6.69
N TYR A 69 14.03 3.79 -6.20
CA TYR A 69 15.12 4.44 -6.95
C TYR A 69 15.75 3.53 -8.00
N ASP A 70 15.56 2.22 -7.88
CA ASP A 70 16.07 1.22 -8.83
C ASP A 70 15.14 1.04 -10.06
N ARG A 71 14.04 1.80 -10.14
CA ARG A 71 13.06 1.70 -11.23
C ARG A 71 13.45 2.58 -12.42
N PRO A 72 13.12 2.18 -13.67
CA PRO A 72 13.32 3.05 -14.82
C PRO A 72 12.45 4.31 -14.69
N PRO A 73 12.92 5.48 -15.17
CA PRO A 73 12.18 6.74 -15.06
C PRO A 73 10.77 6.70 -15.67
N SER A 74 10.54 5.87 -16.69
CA SER A 74 9.24 5.67 -17.32
C SER A 74 8.19 5.05 -16.39
N TRP A 75 8.61 4.44 -15.28
CA TRP A 75 7.70 3.85 -14.28
C TRP A 75 7.40 4.80 -13.13
N ASN A 76 8.03 5.97 -13.07
CA ASN A 76 7.77 6.92 -11.99
C ASN A 76 6.31 7.37 -12.01
N PRO A 77 5.66 7.51 -10.84
CA PRO A 77 4.32 8.10 -10.76
C PRO A 77 4.36 9.53 -11.30
N GLU A 78 3.42 9.85 -12.18
CA GLU A 78 3.25 11.17 -12.76
C GLU A 78 2.03 11.85 -12.13
N VAL A 79 2.20 12.98 -11.46
CA VAL A 79 1.05 13.77 -10.99
C VAL A 79 0.42 14.49 -12.18
N VAL A 80 -0.82 14.12 -12.52
CA VAL A 80 -1.55 14.64 -13.70
C VAL A 80 -2.62 15.68 -13.35
N GLY A 81 -2.85 15.93 -12.06
CA GLY A 81 -3.73 16.99 -11.58
C GLY A 81 -4.07 16.82 -10.11
N GLU A 82 -5.04 17.61 -9.66
CA GLU A 82 -5.43 17.69 -8.25
C GLU A 82 -6.96 17.82 -8.12
N VAL A 83 -7.49 17.15 -7.11
CA VAL A 83 -8.91 17.16 -6.76
C VAL A 83 -9.14 18.07 -5.55
N TRP A 84 -10.06 19.01 -5.70
CA TRP A 84 -10.44 20.04 -4.74
C TRP A 84 -11.91 19.87 -4.37
N ILE A 85 -12.23 18.84 -3.58
CA ILE A 85 -13.61 18.57 -3.20
C ILE A 85 -13.96 19.29 -1.92
N ASP A 86 -15.15 19.91 -1.90
CA ASP A 86 -15.74 20.45 -0.68
C ASP A 86 -15.94 19.31 0.33
N PRO A 87 -15.44 19.44 1.58
CA PRO A 87 -15.64 18.44 2.63
C PRO A 87 -17.08 17.95 2.78
N ALA A 88 -18.09 18.78 2.52
CA ALA A 88 -19.50 18.40 2.60
C ALA A 88 -19.92 17.41 1.51
N ILE A 89 -19.32 17.49 0.32
CA ILE A 89 -19.58 16.58 -0.83
C ILE A 89 -18.73 15.31 -0.71
N SER A 90 -17.55 15.41 -0.09
CA SER A 90 -16.63 14.28 0.12
C SER A 90 -17.26 13.14 0.93
N ASP A 91 -18.14 13.44 1.88
CA ASP A 91 -18.77 12.42 2.73
C ASP A 91 -19.79 11.56 1.95
N GLU A 92 -20.34 12.05 0.84
CA GLU A 92 -21.26 11.29 -0.01
C GLU A 92 -20.53 10.48 -1.10
N ALA A 93 -19.48 11.02 -1.72
CA ALA A 93 -18.78 10.36 -2.83
C ALA A 93 -17.83 9.23 -2.41
N THR A 94 -17.99 8.02 -2.97
CA THR A 94 -17.29 6.80 -2.53
C THR A 94 -15.80 6.73 -2.86
N PHE A 95 -15.42 7.23 -4.05
CA PHE A 95 -14.06 7.10 -4.61
C PHE A 95 -13.28 8.41 -4.67
N TYR A 96 -13.85 9.46 -4.12
CA TYR A 96 -13.29 10.79 -4.19
C TYR A 96 -12.42 11.10 -2.97
N CYS A 97 -11.19 11.53 -3.24
CA CYS A 97 -10.26 12.04 -2.26
C CYS A 97 -9.68 13.36 -2.75
N THR A 98 -9.62 14.34 -1.86
CA THR A 98 -8.90 15.59 -2.10
C THR A 98 -7.40 15.31 -2.21
N GLY A 99 -6.72 16.06 -3.07
CA GLY A 99 -5.28 16.01 -3.27
C GLY A 99 -4.86 15.51 -4.65
N PRO A 100 -3.55 15.20 -4.82
CA PRO A 100 -2.98 14.90 -6.12
C PRO A 100 -3.52 13.60 -6.69
N VAL A 101 -3.52 13.51 -8.02
CA VAL A 101 -3.87 12.31 -8.77
C VAL A 101 -2.68 11.87 -9.62
N GLU A 102 -2.27 10.63 -9.42
CA GLU A 102 -1.14 10.02 -10.12
C GLU A 102 -1.60 9.20 -11.33
N LYS A 103 -0.80 9.21 -12.38
CA LYS A 103 -0.87 8.35 -13.55
C LYS A 103 0.40 7.49 -13.61
N TYR A 104 0.24 6.29 -14.15
CA TYR A 104 1.33 5.34 -14.31
C TYR A 104 1.42 4.87 -15.76
N PHE A 105 2.55 4.26 -16.09
CA PHE A 105 2.78 3.63 -17.38
C PHE A 105 1.67 2.62 -17.71
N ASP A 106 1.38 1.72 -16.77
CA ASP A 106 0.25 0.80 -16.82
C ASP A 106 -0.25 0.44 -15.42
N ILE A 107 -1.33 -0.34 -15.37
CA ILE A 107 -1.99 -0.75 -14.13
C ILE A 107 -1.13 -1.65 -13.24
N TYR A 108 -0.20 -2.42 -13.81
CA TYR A 108 0.65 -3.32 -13.05
C TYR A 108 1.86 -2.60 -12.44
N VAL A 109 2.39 -1.60 -13.13
CA VAL A 109 3.37 -0.65 -12.55
C VAL A 109 2.73 0.07 -11.37
N ALA A 110 1.49 0.54 -11.51
CA ALA A 110 0.74 1.15 -10.40
C ALA A 110 0.57 0.18 -9.22
N ALA A 111 0.24 -1.08 -9.50
CA ALA A 111 0.11 -2.11 -8.47
C ALA A 111 1.45 -2.41 -7.77
N ALA A 112 2.57 -2.45 -8.50
CA ALA A 112 3.90 -2.64 -7.93
C ALA A 112 4.29 -1.50 -6.99
N TRP A 113 4.02 -0.25 -7.39
CA TRP A 113 4.21 0.91 -6.52
C TRP A 113 3.38 0.85 -5.25
N ASN A 114 2.07 0.57 -5.36
CA ASN A 114 1.20 0.46 -4.19
C ASN A 114 1.59 -0.68 -3.27
N SER A 115 2.02 -1.79 -3.85
CA SER A 115 2.54 -2.92 -3.12
C SER A 115 3.77 -2.54 -2.30
N TRP A 116 4.78 -1.93 -2.92
CA TRP A 116 5.96 -1.42 -2.22
C TRP A 116 5.58 -0.42 -1.13
N ARG A 117 4.71 0.56 -1.43
CA ARG A 117 4.25 1.55 -0.44
C ARG A 117 3.60 0.88 0.76
N SER A 118 2.75 -0.12 0.53
CA SER A 118 2.06 -0.84 1.62
C SER A 118 3.02 -1.64 2.50
N ILE A 119 4.00 -2.33 1.92
CA ILE A 119 5.04 -3.05 2.66
C ILE A 119 5.89 -2.08 3.47
N HIS A 120 6.24 -0.94 2.88
CA HIS A 120 7.02 0.10 3.55
C HIS A 120 6.24 0.72 4.72
N VAL A 121 4.94 0.94 4.57
CA VAL A 121 4.08 1.37 5.69
C VAL A 121 4.07 0.34 6.81
N ILE A 122 3.90 -0.95 6.51
CA ILE A 122 3.91 -2.03 7.53
C ILE A 122 5.26 -2.09 8.27
N TYR A 123 6.35 -1.99 7.50
CA TYR A 123 7.71 -1.94 8.04
C TYR A 123 7.88 -0.78 9.04
N LEU A 124 7.47 0.43 8.67
CA LEU A 124 7.56 1.62 9.52
C LEU A 124 6.61 1.53 10.72
N ASP A 125 5.42 0.97 10.55
CA ASP A 125 4.47 0.73 11.65
C ASP A 125 5.10 -0.17 12.73
N HIS A 126 5.74 -1.27 12.33
CA HIS A 126 6.48 -2.12 13.26
C HIS A 126 7.60 -1.37 13.98
N LEU A 127 8.41 -0.59 13.25
CA LEU A 127 9.48 0.21 13.85
C LEU A 127 8.95 1.23 14.87
N ILE A 128 7.84 1.91 14.57
CA ILE A 128 7.21 2.85 15.50
C ILE A 128 6.77 2.15 16.79
N HIS A 129 6.11 0.99 16.70
CA HIS A 129 5.63 0.29 17.88
C HIS A 129 6.75 -0.34 18.72
N ILE A 130 7.82 -0.79 18.07
CA ILE A 130 9.03 -1.24 18.75
C ILE A 130 9.72 -0.05 19.44
N ALA A 131 9.91 1.07 18.73
CA ALA A 131 10.52 2.28 19.28
C ALA A 131 9.75 2.79 20.51
N ASN A 132 8.41 2.85 20.44
CA ASN A 132 7.56 3.20 21.57
C ASN A 132 7.76 2.25 22.76
N SER A 133 7.84 0.94 22.51
CA SER A 133 8.02 -0.08 23.55
C SER A 133 9.42 -0.04 24.19
N LEU A 134 10.43 0.41 23.44
CA LEU A 134 11.81 0.62 23.90
C LEU A 134 12.05 2.03 24.49
N GLY A 135 11.06 2.92 24.44
CA GLY A 135 11.18 4.31 24.90
C GLY A 135 11.97 5.24 23.97
N GLN A 136 12.14 4.88 22.69
CA GLN A 136 12.84 5.62 21.65
C GLN A 136 11.89 6.56 20.88
N TYR A 137 11.17 7.41 21.60
CA TYR A 137 10.08 8.24 21.06
C TYR A 137 10.56 9.27 20.02
N GLU A 138 11.84 9.63 20.04
CA GLU A 138 12.46 10.57 19.12
C GLU A 138 12.46 10.10 17.66
N LEU A 139 12.36 8.79 17.41
CA LEU A 139 12.33 8.21 16.06
C LEU A 139 10.94 8.28 15.42
N VAL A 140 9.89 8.35 16.25
CA VAL A 140 8.49 8.22 15.81
C VAL A 140 8.06 9.32 14.82
N PRO A 141 8.40 10.61 15.00
CA PRO A 141 8.00 11.65 14.06
C PRO A 141 8.51 11.42 12.64
N LEU A 142 9.76 10.97 12.48
CA LEU A 142 10.38 10.71 11.18
C LEU A 142 9.68 9.57 10.45
N TYR A 143 9.39 8.47 11.17
CA TYR A 143 8.68 7.33 10.59
C TYR A 143 7.23 7.70 10.23
N LYS A 144 6.57 8.52 11.04
CA LYS A 144 5.20 8.98 10.77
C LYS A 144 5.12 9.87 9.53
N GLU A 145 6.03 10.83 9.39
CA GLU A 145 6.13 11.67 8.18
C GLU A 145 6.26 10.81 6.92
N ARG A 146 7.12 9.78 6.97
CA ARG A 146 7.28 8.85 5.85
C ARG A 146 6.02 8.02 5.57
N ILE A 147 5.31 7.56 6.60
CA ILE A 147 4.02 6.86 6.43
C ILE A 147 3.00 7.79 5.76
N ASP A 148 2.94 9.07 6.15
CA ASP A 148 2.00 10.03 5.58
C ASP A 148 2.25 10.25 4.07
N ASP A 149 3.52 10.33 3.65
CA ASP A 149 3.91 10.38 2.23
C ASP A 149 3.47 9.12 1.45
N LEU A 150 3.73 7.94 2.02
CA LEU A 150 3.38 6.66 1.40
C LEU A 150 1.85 6.51 1.28
N ALA A 151 1.12 6.92 2.31
CA ALA A 151 -0.33 6.94 2.33
C ALA A 151 -0.90 7.91 1.29
N ALA A 152 -0.31 9.09 1.14
CA ALA A 152 -0.66 10.06 0.11
C ALA A 152 -0.47 9.47 -1.30
N GLY A 153 0.64 8.77 -1.54
CA GLY A 153 0.89 8.08 -2.82
C GLY A 153 -0.13 6.97 -3.12
N ILE A 154 -0.50 6.16 -2.13
CA ILE A 154 -1.57 5.15 -2.31
C ILE A 154 -2.89 5.84 -2.66
N LYS A 155 -3.29 6.90 -1.94
CA LYS A 155 -4.51 7.66 -2.23
C LYS A 155 -4.49 8.28 -3.64
N ALA A 156 -3.38 8.89 -4.03
CA ALA A 156 -3.22 9.53 -5.33
C ALA A 156 -3.30 8.54 -6.50
N SER A 157 -2.97 7.27 -6.26
CA SER A 157 -3.05 6.21 -7.28
C SER A 157 -4.46 5.65 -7.51
N ILE A 158 -5.40 5.85 -6.57
CA ILE A 158 -6.73 5.23 -6.62
C ILE A 158 -7.48 5.57 -7.91
N PRO A 159 -7.51 6.84 -8.37
CA PRO A 159 -8.24 7.18 -9.60
C PRO A 159 -7.69 6.46 -10.83
N PHE A 160 -6.37 6.32 -10.96
CA PHE A 160 -5.77 5.58 -12.07
C PHE A 160 -6.11 4.09 -12.05
N HIS A 161 -6.26 3.50 -10.85
CA HIS A 161 -6.70 2.12 -10.74
C HIS A 161 -8.17 1.95 -11.14
N LEU A 162 -9.04 2.88 -10.71
CA LEU A 162 -10.48 2.72 -10.85
C LEU A 162 -11.05 3.26 -12.17
N TYR A 163 -10.35 4.17 -12.85
CA TYR A 163 -10.86 4.86 -14.03
C TYR A 163 -9.89 4.81 -15.22
N GLN A 164 -10.44 4.60 -16.41
CA GLN A 164 -9.66 4.66 -17.65
C GLN A 164 -9.23 6.08 -18.02
N ASP A 165 -10.09 7.06 -17.78
CA ASP A 165 -9.83 8.47 -18.04
C ASP A 165 -9.73 9.27 -16.73
N VAL A 166 -8.50 9.39 -16.25
CA VAL A 166 -8.16 10.14 -15.04
C VAL A 166 -8.42 11.64 -15.20
N ALA A 167 -8.30 12.19 -16.42
CA ALA A 167 -8.56 13.61 -16.65
C ALA A 167 -10.05 13.93 -16.49
N THR A 168 -10.92 13.07 -17.04
CA THR A 168 -12.37 13.20 -16.84
C THR A 168 -12.75 12.99 -15.38
N TYR A 169 -12.12 12.05 -14.67
CA TYR A 169 -12.30 11.90 -13.22
C TYR A 169 -12.01 13.20 -12.46
N ILE A 170 -10.86 13.84 -12.70
CA ILE A 170 -10.47 15.09 -12.03
C ILE A 170 -11.49 16.21 -12.32
N GLN A 171 -11.90 16.34 -13.59
CA GLN A 171 -12.88 17.36 -13.99
C GLN A 171 -14.23 17.16 -13.29
N GLN A 172 -14.73 15.93 -13.22
CA GLN A 172 -16.02 15.63 -12.59
C GLN A 172 -15.98 15.79 -11.06
N ALA A 173 -14.90 15.31 -10.45
CA ALA A 173 -14.64 15.49 -9.03
C ALA A 173 -14.65 16.98 -8.63
N ASN A 174 -13.93 17.81 -9.38
CA ASN A 174 -13.86 19.26 -9.14
C ASN A 174 -15.17 20.00 -9.48
N ALA A 175 -16.00 19.44 -10.36
CA ALA A 175 -17.32 19.97 -10.66
C ALA A 175 -18.38 19.56 -9.61
N GLY A 176 -18.04 18.73 -8.63
CA GLY A 176 -18.98 18.19 -7.64
C GLY A 176 -19.98 17.19 -8.23
N ASN A 177 -19.70 16.65 -9.42
CA ASN A 177 -20.57 15.69 -10.08
C ASN A 177 -20.19 14.26 -9.64
N PRO A 178 -21.15 13.40 -9.27
CA PRO A 178 -20.85 12.01 -8.97
C PRO A 178 -20.37 11.30 -10.25
N PHE A 179 -19.16 10.73 -10.22
CA PHE A 179 -18.66 9.92 -11.33
C PHE A 179 -19.46 8.63 -11.36
N VAL A 180 -20.12 8.36 -12.48
CA VAL A 180 -21.23 7.41 -12.45
C VAL A 180 -20.74 5.97 -12.38
N HIS A 181 -19.63 5.55 -13.00
CA HIS A 181 -19.16 4.15 -12.95
C HIS A 181 -17.63 4.04 -12.99
N SER A 182 -17.04 3.26 -12.09
CA SER A 182 -15.68 2.72 -12.28
C SER A 182 -15.70 1.67 -13.40
N ASP A 183 -14.72 1.72 -14.30
CA ASP A 183 -14.64 0.86 -15.49
C ASP A 183 -13.48 -0.16 -15.44
N ARG A 184 -12.68 -0.16 -14.38
CA ARG A 184 -11.49 -1.00 -14.23
C ARG A 184 -11.58 -2.00 -13.07
N LEU A 185 -12.31 -3.10 -13.30
CA LEU A 185 -12.42 -4.23 -12.35
C LEU A 185 -11.06 -4.73 -11.84
N VAL A 186 -10.09 -4.87 -12.76
CA VAL A 186 -8.73 -5.31 -12.42
C VAL A 186 -8.05 -4.34 -11.45
N GLY A 187 -8.22 -3.03 -11.62
CA GLY A 187 -7.64 -2.05 -10.71
C GLY A 187 -8.26 -2.09 -9.32
N GLY A 188 -9.58 -2.32 -9.22
CA GLY A 188 -10.25 -2.56 -7.93
C GLY A 188 -9.67 -3.77 -7.18
N LEU A 189 -9.41 -4.87 -7.88
CA LEU A 189 -8.75 -6.06 -7.30
C LEU A 189 -7.33 -5.76 -6.82
N LEU A 190 -6.55 -5.02 -7.62
CA LEU A 190 -5.16 -4.68 -7.31
C LEU A 190 -5.02 -3.68 -6.14
N LEU A 191 -6.07 -2.92 -5.83
CA LEU A 191 -6.09 -1.99 -4.71
C LEU A 191 -6.41 -2.64 -3.36
N LEU A 192 -7.09 -3.79 -3.34
CA LEU A 192 -7.68 -4.35 -2.12
C LEU A 192 -6.69 -4.45 -0.96
N HIS A 193 -5.56 -5.09 -1.24
CA HIS A 193 -4.56 -5.44 -0.24
C HIS A 193 -3.71 -4.24 0.20
N PRO A 194 -3.15 -3.42 -0.72
CA PRO A 194 -2.44 -2.20 -0.33
C PRO A 194 -3.31 -1.26 0.52
N MET A 195 -4.59 -1.10 0.17
CA MET A 195 -5.54 -0.29 0.91
C MET A 195 -5.83 -0.88 2.30
N TYR A 196 -6.12 -2.19 2.36
CA TYR A 196 -6.39 -2.86 3.63
C TYR A 196 -5.18 -2.80 4.58
N ALA A 197 -3.98 -3.07 4.07
CA ALA A 197 -2.73 -2.95 4.82
C ALA A 197 -2.56 -1.53 5.40
N LEU A 198 -2.71 -0.50 4.56
CA LEU A 198 -2.63 0.90 4.99
C LEU A 198 -3.65 1.21 6.10
N ALA A 199 -4.92 0.85 5.91
CA ALA A 199 -5.96 1.19 6.88
C ALA A 199 -5.89 0.39 8.19
N ARG A 200 -5.18 -0.73 8.20
CA ARG A 200 -4.85 -1.47 9.43
C ARG A 200 -3.76 -0.80 10.25
N CYS A 201 -2.89 0.00 9.65
CA CYS A 201 -1.86 0.69 10.41
C CYS A 201 -2.49 1.77 11.29
N THR A 202 -2.47 1.61 12.62
CA THR A 202 -3.15 2.56 13.54
C THR A 202 -2.45 3.92 13.61
N ILE A 203 -1.19 3.99 13.19
CA ILE A 203 -0.43 5.22 13.04
C ILE A 203 -0.99 6.12 11.93
N VAL A 204 -1.66 5.52 10.93
CA VAL A 204 -2.36 6.24 9.86
C VAL A 204 -3.56 6.97 10.45
N ASP A 205 -3.73 8.22 10.05
CA ASP A 205 -4.78 9.07 10.59
C ASP A 205 -6.19 8.49 10.34
N GLY A 206 -7.12 8.76 11.26
CA GLY A 206 -8.48 8.22 11.20
C GLY A 206 -9.25 8.64 9.96
N ALA A 207 -8.98 9.82 9.37
CA ALA A 207 -9.66 10.27 8.16
C ALA A 207 -9.21 9.46 6.95
N THR A 208 -7.90 9.22 6.79
CA THR A 208 -7.36 8.31 5.77
C THR A 208 -7.92 6.90 5.96
N ARG A 209 -7.91 6.35 7.18
CA ARG A 209 -8.45 5.00 7.45
C ARG A 209 -9.95 4.89 7.12
N LYS A 210 -10.75 5.90 7.48
CA LYS A 210 -12.19 5.98 7.14
C LYS A 210 -12.40 6.05 5.63
N TYR A 211 -11.64 6.90 4.93
CA TYR A 211 -11.70 7.02 3.48
C TYR A 211 -11.38 5.68 2.80
N ILE A 212 -10.29 5.03 3.18
CA ILE A 212 -9.89 3.74 2.64
C ILE A 212 -10.96 2.66 2.87
N SER A 213 -11.53 2.59 4.08
CA SER A 213 -12.64 1.66 4.38
C SER A 213 -13.87 1.93 3.50
N LYS A 214 -14.24 3.21 3.31
CA LYS A 214 -15.33 3.62 2.41
C LYS A 214 -15.06 3.20 0.96
N THR A 215 -13.85 3.43 0.47
CA THR A 215 -13.45 3.06 -0.89
C THR A 215 -13.42 1.53 -1.09
N LEU A 216 -12.92 0.75 -0.13
CA LEU A 216 -13.00 -0.72 -0.17
C LEU A 216 -14.45 -1.21 -0.25
N ARG A 217 -15.35 -0.60 0.55
CA ARG A 217 -16.78 -0.92 0.47
C ARG A 217 -17.37 -0.56 -0.89
N GLY A 218 -17.01 0.60 -1.44
CA GLY A 218 -17.38 1.00 -2.81
C GLY A 218 -16.95 0.02 -3.88
N ILE A 219 -15.71 -0.46 -3.82
CA ILE A 219 -15.21 -1.51 -4.74
C ILE A 219 -16.08 -2.76 -4.61
N GLY A 220 -16.52 -3.11 -3.40
CA GLY A 220 -17.42 -4.23 -3.16
C GLY A 220 -18.82 -4.05 -3.75
N ASP A 221 -19.44 -2.91 -3.46
CA ASP A 221 -20.85 -2.63 -3.79
C ASP A 221 -21.02 -2.23 -5.26
N GLU A 222 -20.15 -1.36 -5.78
CA GLU A 222 -20.26 -0.78 -7.13
C GLU A 222 -19.58 -1.66 -8.20
N MET A 223 -18.48 -2.35 -7.85
CA MET A 223 -17.70 -3.18 -8.79
C MET A 223 -17.94 -4.69 -8.63
N GLY A 224 -18.74 -5.10 -7.64
CA GLY A 224 -19.09 -6.50 -7.41
C GLY A 224 -17.99 -7.36 -6.78
N ILE A 225 -16.90 -6.75 -6.29
CA ILE A 225 -15.76 -7.46 -5.69
C ILE A 225 -16.03 -7.65 -4.19
N ARG A 226 -16.90 -8.60 -3.84
CA ARG A 226 -17.35 -8.81 -2.44
C ARG A 226 -16.24 -9.01 -1.42
N HIS A 227 -15.06 -9.48 -1.84
CA HIS A 227 -13.89 -9.59 -0.95
C HIS A 227 -13.49 -8.23 -0.35
N ALA A 228 -13.68 -7.14 -1.09
CA ALA A 228 -13.42 -5.78 -0.62
C ALA A 228 -14.28 -5.39 0.59
N ILE A 229 -15.54 -5.86 0.63
CA ILE A 229 -16.45 -5.63 1.77
C ILE A 229 -15.94 -6.37 3.00
N ILE A 230 -15.50 -7.62 2.84
CA ILE A 230 -14.96 -8.44 3.94
C ILE A 230 -13.72 -7.74 4.54
N LEU A 231 -12.84 -7.20 3.69
CA LEU A 231 -11.68 -6.43 4.15
C LEU A 231 -12.12 -5.14 4.85
N ALA A 232 -13.08 -4.39 4.30
CA ALA A 232 -13.60 -3.17 4.91
C ALA A 232 -14.24 -3.41 6.29
N ASP A 233 -15.05 -4.47 6.43
CA ASP A 233 -15.70 -4.87 7.69
C ASP A 233 -14.70 -5.41 8.72
N GLY A 234 -13.57 -5.95 8.26
CA GLY A 234 -12.47 -6.40 9.13
C GLY A 234 -11.64 -5.26 9.72
N LEU A 235 -11.79 -4.02 9.24
CA LEU A 235 -11.06 -2.86 9.76
C LEU A 235 -11.71 -2.34 11.05
N GLN A 236 -10.90 -2.22 12.10
CA GLN A 236 -11.33 -1.69 13.39
C GLN A 236 -10.87 -0.23 13.52
N LEU A 237 -11.65 0.67 12.94
CA LEU A 237 -11.29 2.09 12.76
C LEU A 237 -11.05 2.83 14.09
N ASP A 238 -11.73 2.42 15.16
CA ASP A 238 -11.64 3.09 16.48
C ASP A 238 -10.46 2.61 17.34
N MET A 239 -9.75 1.55 16.93
CA MET A 239 -8.65 1.01 17.74
C MET A 239 -7.35 1.80 17.57
N GLN A 240 -6.62 1.88 18.69
CA GLN A 240 -5.32 2.53 18.86
C GLN A 240 -4.31 1.52 19.44
N GLY A 241 -3.02 1.69 19.14
CA GLY A 241 -1.94 0.76 19.56
C GLY A 241 -1.41 -0.10 18.41
N PRO A 242 -0.47 -1.04 18.66
CA PRO A 242 0.13 -1.86 17.60
C PRO A 242 -0.88 -2.40 16.60
N SER A 243 -0.60 -2.27 15.31
CA SER A 243 -1.49 -2.76 14.25
C SER A 243 -1.69 -4.28 14.31
N SER A 244 -0.79 -4.98 14.99
CA SER A 244 -0.91 -6.38 15.39
C SER A 244 -1.99 -6.66 16.44
N MET A 245 -2.40 -5.67 17.22
CA MET A 245 -3.52 -5.75 18.16
C MET A 245 -4.87 -5.61 17.46
N GLN A 246 -4.90 -5.26 16.17
CA GLN A 246 -6.12 -5.40 15.39
C GLN A 246 -6.46 -6.88 15.29
N SER A 247 -7.57 -7.29 15.92
CA SER A 247 -8.09 -8.67 15.88
C SER A 247 -8.67 -8.98 14.50
N SER A 248 -7.82 -8.92 13.49
CA SER A 248 -8.11 -9.49 12.19
C SER A 248 -7.74 -10.96 12.22
N LYS A 249 -8.62 -11.80 11.68
CA LYS A 249 -8.29 -13.20 11.40
C LYS A 249 -7.30 -13.36 10.23
N ILE A 250 -7.01 -12.26 9.51
CA ILE A 250 -6.10 -12.20 8.38
C ILE A 250 -4.81 -11.57 8.89
N THR A 251 -3.67 -12.25 8.81
CA THR A 251 -2.38 -11.63 9.16
C THR A 251 -2.03 -10.55 8.14
N PHE A 252 -1.11 -9.61 8.47
CA PHE A 252 -0.66 -8.65 7.46
C PHE A 252 -0.09 -9.32 6.21
N ILE A 253 0.57 -10.46 6.37
CA ILE A 253 1.17 -11.17 5.24
C ILE A 253 0.15 -11.97 4.44
N ASP A 254 -0.87 -12.58 5.06
CA ASP A 254 -1.99 -13.18 4.32
C ASP A 254 -2.76 -12.12 3.52
N ALA A 255 -2.82 -10.90 4.07
CA ALA A 255 -3.34 -9.72 3.40
C ALA A 255 -2.37 -9.12 2.37
N LEU A 256 -1.22 -9.71 2.12
CA LEU A 256 -0.33 -9.31 1.04
C LEU A 256 -0.24 -10.47 0.03
N ASP A 257 0.16 -11.67 0.48
CA ASP A 257 0.53 -12.86 -0.30
C ASP A 257 -0.46 -13.29 -1.41
N GLY A 258 -1.77 -13.05 -1.24
CA GLY A 258 -2.79 -13.52 -2.18
C GLY A 258 -2.74 -12.89 -3.59
N HIS A 259 -2.17 -11.68 -3.74
CA HIS A 259 -2.20 -10.94 -5.02
C HIS A 259 -0.84 -10.70 -5.67
N PHE A 260 0.26 -10.79 -4.91
CA PHE A 260 1.62 -10.63 -5.47
C PHE A 260 1.96 -11.71 -6.50
N LEU A 261 1.50 -12.95 -6.29
CA LEU A 261 1.70 -14.06 -7.21
C LEU A 261 0.95 -13.87 -8.56
N ILE A 262 -0.15 -13.11 -8.55
CA ILE A 262 -0.97 -12.85 -9.75
C ILE A 262 -0.37 -11.70 -10.56
N THR A 263 0.08 -10.61 -9.91
CA THR A 263 0.76 -9.50 -10.60
C THR A 263 2.09 -9.93 -11.19
N ALA A 264 2.84 -10.79 -10.49
CA ALA A 264 4.10 -11.36 -10.95
C ALA A 264 4.04 -12.06 -12.32
N SER A 265 2.89 -12.66 -12.64
CA SER A 265 2.75 -13.59 -13.76
C SER A 265 2.25 -12.93 -15.07
N MET A 266 1.85 -11.64 -15.07
CA MET A 266 1.06 -11.05 -16.16
C MET A 266 1.68 -9.83 -16.87
N MET A 267 2.96 -9.54 -16.67
CA MET A 267 3.56 -8.28 -17.15
C MET A 267 4.54 -8.51 -18.31
N LEU A 268 4.15 -8.09 -19.53
CA LEU A 268 5.00 -8.04 -20.72
C LEU A 268 5.37 -6.58 -21.03
N GLU A 269 6.65 -6.29 -21.25
CA GLU A 269 7.08 -5.00 -21.81
C GLU A 269 6.58 -4.84 -23.27
N PRO A 270 6.22 -3.63 -23.72
CA PRO A 270 6.02 -3.38 -25.14
C PRO A 270 7.37 -3.41 -25.86
N ARG A 271 7.38 -4.07 -27.03
CA ARG A 271 8.51 -4.11 -27.96
C ARG A 271 8.75 -2.77 -28.64
#